data_AF-A0A528V1T4-F1
#
_entry.id   AF-A0A528V1T4-F1
#
_cell.length_a   1.000
_cell.length_b   1.000
_cell.length_c   1.000
_cell.angle_alpha   90.00
_cell.angle_beta   90.00
_cell.angle_gamma   90.00
#
_symmetry.space_group_name_H-M   'P 1'
#
loop_
_entity.id
_entity.type
_entity.pdbx_description
1 polymer ?
#
loop_
_entity_poly.entity_id
_entity_poly.type
_entity_poly.pdbx_seq_one_letter_code
_entity_poly.pdbx_strand_id
1 'polypeptide(L)' 'RTGPRGSGEFREIEWEEAFSIATERLSRIRRTDPKKLAFFTGRDQSQSLTGWWASQFGTPNFAAHGGFCSVNMAAGGLYT' A
#
# COMPACT_ATOMS: atom_id res chain seq x y z
N ARG A 1 -8.29 12.00 -10.15
CA ARG A 1 -8.72 13.21 -9.42
C ARG A 1 -8.37 14.40 -10.27
N THR A 2 -9.31 15.30 -10.49
CA THR A 2 -9.10 16.55 -11.24
C THR A 2 -9.00 17.76 -10.32
N GLY A 3 -9.56 17.68 -9.10
CA GLY A 3 -9.46 18.73 -8.08
C GLY A 3 -8.74 18.30 -6.78
N PRO A 4 -8.86 19.12 -5.72
CA PRO A 4 -8.21 18.89 -4.43
C PRO A 4 -8.58 17.55 -3.79
N ARG A 5 -7.69 17.02 -2.93
CA ARG A 5 -7.96 15.78 -2.19
C ARG A 5 -9.21 15.96 -1.33
N GLY A 6 -10.21 15.11 -1.55
CA GLY A 6 -11.47 15.12 -0.80
C GLY A 6 -12.63 15.82 -1.52
N SER A 7 -12.41 16.47 -2.67
CA SER A 7 -13.49 17.16 -3.40
C SER A 7 -14.47 16.22 -4.11
N GLY A 8 -14.12 14.94 -4.28
CA GLY A 8 -14.94 13.99 -5.01
C GLY A 8 -14.89 14.13 -6.54
N GLU A 9 -14.00 14.99 -7.07
CA GLU A 9 -13.91 15.25 -8.50
C GLU A 9 -12.99 14.24 -9.22
N PHE A 10 -13.61 13.42 -10.07
CA PHE A 10 -12.93 12.39 -10.86
C PHE A 10 -13.30 12.50 -12.33
N ARG A 11 -12.34 12.09 -13.18
CA ARG A 11 -12.58 11.80 -14.59
C ARG A 11 -12.08 10.39 -14.87
N GLU A 12 -12.64 9.78 -15.89
CA GLU A 12 -12.17 8.51 -16.42
C GLU A 12 -10.79 8.67 -17.08
N ILE A 13 -9.97 7.62 -16.95
CA ILE A 13 -8.64 7.49 -17.55
C ILE A 13 -8.43 6.05 -18.01
N GLU A 14 -7.65 5.89 -19.06
CA GLU A 14 -7.20 4.57 -19.51
C GLU A 14 -6.17 3.97 -18.56
N TRP A 15 -6.03 2.65 -18.62
CA TRP A 15 -5.08 1.91 -17.79
C TRP A 15 -3.63 2.38 -17.97
N GLU A 16 -3.23 2.70 -19.20
CA GLU A 16 -1.88 3.15 -19.49
C GLU A 16 -1.57 4.51 -18.83
N GLU A 17 -2.55 5.41 -18.82
CA GLU A 17 -2.43 6.68 -18.11
C GLU A 17 -2.34 6.43 -16.59
N ALA A 18 -3.19 5.56 -16.04
CA ALA A 18 -3.17 5.21 -14.63
C ALA A 18 -1.81 4.64 -14.18
N PHE A 19 -1.26 3.70 -14.94
CA PHE A 19 0.04 3.09 -14.65
C PHE A 19 1.19 4.07 -14.79
N SER A 20 1.17 4.94 -15.81
CA SER A 20 2.19 5.98 -15.99
C SER A 20 2.24 6.93 -14.78
N ILE A 21 1.07 7.40 -14.32
CA ILE A 21 0.96 8.28 -13.15
C ILE A 21 1.46 7.57 -11.87
N ALA A 22 1.07 6.30 -11.67
CA ALA A 22 1.46 5.54 -10.49
C ALA A 22 2.98 5.29 -10.46
N THR A 23 3.54 4.84 -11.58
CA THR A 23 4.97 4.50 -11.70
C THR A 23 5.86 5.72 -11.58
N GLU A 24 5.51 6.87 -12.17
CA GLU A 24 6.27 8.13 -12.01
C GLU A 24 6.41 8.51 -10.53
N ARG A 25 5.28 8.51 -9.81
CA ARG A 25 5.23 8.86 -8.38
C ARG A 25 6.01 7.87 -7.53
N LEU A 26 5.79 6.57 -7.74
CA LEU A 26 6.44 5.51 -6.99
C LEU A 26 7.95 5.46 -7.26
N SER A 27 8.38 5.66 -8.51
CA SER A 27 9.78 5.72 -8.90
C SER A 27 10.50 6.88 -8.21
N ARG A 28 9.88 8.07 -8.14
CA ARG A 28 10.42 9.21 -7.41
C ARG A 28 10.62 8.90 -5.93
N ILE A 29 9.64 8.27 -5.28
CA ILE A 29 9.74 7.89 -3.86
C ILE A 29 10.86 6.88 -3.67
N ARG A 30 10.89 5.82 -4.48
CA ARG A 30 11.93 4.78 -4.41
C ARG A 30 13.33 5.33 -4.57
N ARG A 31 13.55 6.26 -5.50
CA ARG A 31 14.87 6.85 -5.79
C ARG A 31 15.34 7.83 -4.70
N THR A 32 14.43 8.42 -3.95
CA THR A 32 14.78 9.49 -2.99
C THR A 32 14.79 8.99 -1.54
N ASP A 33 13.68 8.43 -1.08
CA ASP A 33 13.57 7.81 0.23
C ASP A 33 12.40 6.81 0.20
N PRO A 34 12.68 5.51 -0.02
CA PRO A 34 11.63 4.50 -0.14
C PRO A 34 10.81 4.36 1.14
N LYS A 35 11.34 4.76 2.31
CA LYS A 35 10.61 4.71 3.59
C LYS A 35 9.42 5.67 3.62
N LYS A 36 9.38 6.67 2.74
CA LYS A 36 8.24 7.59 2.64
C LYS A 36 7.00 6.97 1.99
N LEU A 37 7.10 5.77 1.40
CA LEU A 37 5.93 5.04 0.96
C LEU A 37 5.29 4.32 2.15
N ALA A 38 3.99 4.56 2.39
CA ALA A 38 3.20 3.74 3.28
C ALA A 38 2.23 2.86 2.46
N PHE A 39 2.28 1.54 2.65
CA PHE A 39 1.55 0.56 1.84
C PHE A 39 0.62 -0.28 2.72
N PHE A 40 -0.68 0.02 2.65
CA PHE A 40 -1.70 -0.62 3.49
C PHE A 40 -2.71 -1.40 2.65
N THR A 41 -3.01 -2.63 3.06
CA THR A 41 -4.03 -3.47 2.40
C THR A 41 -5.21 -3.77 3.32
N GLY A 42 -6.43 -3.69 2.78
CA GLY A 42 -7.65 -3.91 3.55
C GLY A 42 -8.01 -5.38 3.84
N ARG A 43 -7.34 -6.34 3.17
CA ARG A 43 -7.52 -7.78 3.35
C ARG A 43 -6.17 -8.45 3.60
N ASP A 44 -6.16 -9.50 4.41
CA ASP A 44 -4.93 -10.22 4.81
C ASP A 44 -4.57 -11.39 3.89
N GLN A 45 -5.47 -11.74 2.96
CA GLN A 45 -5.35 -12.90 2.06
C GLN A 45 -4.07 -12.90 1.20
N SER A 46 -3.38 -11.76 1.07
CA SER A 46 -2.17 -11.62 0.25
C SER A 46 -0.99 -11.01 1.03
N GLN A 47 -0.99 -11.10 2.36
CA GLN A 47 0.03 -10.44 3.20
C GLN A 47 1.46 -10.87 2.87
N SER A 48 1.67 -12.13 2.48
CA SER A 48 2.99 -12.62 2.05
C SER A 48 3.48 -11.93 0.78
N LEU A 49 2.62 -11.80 -0.24
CA LEU A 49 2.93 -11.11 -1.49
C LEU A 49 3.12 -9.60 -1.28
N THR A 50 2.25 -8.97 -0.50
CA THR A 50 2.31 -7.52 -0.26
C THR A 50 3.50 -7.14 0.60
N GLY A 51 3.86 -7.98 1.59
CA GLY A 51 5.09 -7.83 2.38
C GLY A 51 6.35 -8.06 1.56
N TRP A 52 6.36 -9.08 0.68
CA TRP A 52 7.46 -9.29 -0.27
C TRP A 52 7.65 -8.07 -1.18
N TRP A 53 6.56 -7.57 -1.77
CA TRP A 53 6.61 -6.40 -2.65
C TRP A 53 7.10 -5.15 -1.91
N ALA A 54 6.60 -4.88 -0.70
CA ALA A 54 7.04 -3.74 0.11
C ALA A 54 8.55 -3.82 0.44
N SER A 55 9.03 -5.03 0.73
CA SER A 55 10.46 -5.30 0.95
C SER A 55 11.28 -5.02 -0.31
N GLN A 56 10.82 -5.49 -1.48
CA GLN A 56 11.47 -5.17 -2.75
C GLN A 56 11.44 -3.67 -3.06
N PHE A 57 10.35 -2.98 -2.70
CA PHE A 57 10.21 -1.52 -2.81
C PHE A 57 11.17 -0.78 -1.87
N GLY A 58 11.58 -1.40 -0.77
CA GLY A 58 12.46 -0.83 0.25
C GLY A 58 11.74 -0.02 1.31
N THR A 59 10.41 -0.19 1.46
CA THR A 59 9.67 0.47 2.53
C THR A 59 9.43 -0.49 3.71
N PRO A 60 9.76 -0.07 4.95
CA PRO A 60 9.33 -0.79 6.15
C PRO A 60 7.88 -0.48 6.53
N ASN A 61 7.26 0.55 5.94
CA ASN A 61 5.94 1.05 6.33
C ASN A 61 4.83 0.31 5.57
N PHE A 62 4.68 -0.99 5.82
CA PHE A 62 3.59 -1.79 5.27
C PHE A 62 2.80 -2.49 6.36
N ALA A 63 1.48 -2.60 6.19
CA ALA A 63 0.63 -3.36 7.10
C ALA A 63 -0.65 -3.82 6.40
N ALA A 64 -1.31 -4.80 6.99
CA ALA A 64 -2.62 -5.29 6.56
C ALA A 64 -3.63 -5.19 7.71
N HIS A 65 -4.92 -5.16 7.36
CA HIS A 65 -6.01 -4.99 8.33
C HIS A 65 -6.02 -6.01 9.48
N GLY A 66 -5.46 -7.20 9.28
CA GLY A 66 -5.35 -8.27 10.27
C GLY A 66 -4.55 -7.87 11.50
N GLY A 67 -3.67 -6.87 11.39
CA GLY A 67 -3.02 -6.23 12.53
C GLY A 67 -4.00 -5.53 13.49
N PHE A 68 -5.27 -5.37 13.14
CA PHE A 68 -6.33 -4.87 14.02
C PHE A 68 -7.29 -5.96 14.51
N CYS A 69 -7.24 -7.17 13.93
CA CYS A 69 -8.20 -8.23 14.20
C CYS A 69 -7.47 -9.50 14.66
N SER A 70 -7.14 -10.41 13.75
CA SER A 70 -6.64 -11.75 14.09
C SER A 70 -5.14 -11.81 14.37
N VAL A 71 -4.30 -10.97 13.75
CA VAL A 71 -2.84 -11.13 13.86
C VAL A 71 -2.34 -10.75 15.26
N ASN A 72 -2.92 -9.75 15.91
CA ASN A 72 -2.57 -9.43 17.30
C ASN A 72 -3.00 -10.53 18.27
N MET A 73 -4.16 -11.12 18.03
CA MET A 73 -4.66 -12.25 18.83
C MET A 73 -3.74 -13.48 18.66
N ALA A 74 -3.32 -13.77 17.43
CA ALA A 74 -2.34 -14.82 17.13
C ALA A 74 -0.99 -14.57 17.82
N ALA A 75 -0.46 -13.34 17.70
CA ALA A 75 0.81 -12.96 18.32
C ALA A 75 0.75 -13.02 19.86
N GLY A 76 -0.42 -12.72 20.44
CA GLY A 76 -0.69 -12.88 21.87
C GLY A 76 -0.91 -14.32 22.32
N GLY A 77 -0.80 -15.31 21.43
CA GLY A 77 -1.00 -16.72 21.75
C GLY A 77 -2.45 -17.10 22.03
N LEU A 78 -3.42 -16.32 21.55
CA LEU A 78 -4.85 -16.53 21.83
C LEU A 78 -5.54 -17.47 20.82
N TYR A 79 -4.80 -17.95 19.81
CA TYR A 79 -5.23 -18.98 18.86
C TYR A 79 -4.42 -20.28 19.02
N THR A 80 -4.32 -20.77 20.25
CA THR A 80 -3.78 -22.10 20.60
C THR A 80 -4.89 -23.10 20.79
#